data_AF-A0A937MMN9-F1
#
_entry.id   AF-A0A937MMN9-F1
#
_cell.length_a   1.000
_cell.length_b   1.000
_cell.length_c   1.000
_cell.angle_alpha   90.00
_cell.angle_beta   90.00
_cell.angle_gamma   90.00
#
_symmetry.space_group_name_H-M   'P 1'
#
loop_
_entity.id
_entity.type
_entity.pdbx_description
1 polymer ?
#
loop_
_entity_poly.entity_id
_entity_poly.type
_entity_poly.pdbx_seq_one_letter_code
_entity_poly.pdbx_strand_id
1 'polypeptide(L)'
;MALSGSQKPNSLAIAGFLAPFVAAGITGLLLLGLGEDLKPFKVSIVYLTITPLILLTGFVLSLKSIPLVEELGDKDYAYSGLILNILFLIVYVTSLIYFFSPQN
;
A
#
# COMPACT_ATOMS: atom_id res chain seq x y z
N MET A 1 32.67 -11.37 10.96
CA MET A 1 32.25 -11.68 9.57
C MET A 1 31.74 -13.12 9.59
N ALA A 2 30.44 -13.30 9.85
CA ALA A 2 29.82 -14.62 9.92
C ALA A 2 29.10 -14.92 8.60
N LEU A 3 29.28 -16.15 8.14
CA LEU A 3 28.96 -16.65 6.81
C LEU A 3 27.46 -16.74 6.53
N SER A 4 27.13 -16.44 5.28
CA SER A 4 25.86 -16.60 4.59
C SER A 4 25.27 -18.01 4.73
N GLY A 5 24.40 -18.21 5.72
CA GLY A 5 23.22 -19.04 5.52
C GLY A 5 22.20 -18.19 4.76
N SER A 6 21.44 -18.76 3.83
CA SER A 6 20.30 -18.06 3.22
C SER A 6 19.31 -17.72 4.34
N GLN A 7 19.45 -16.53 4.93
CA GLN A 7 18.49 -16.00 5.88
C GLN A 7 17.17 -15.94 5.15
N LYS A 8 16.15 -16.59 5.71
CA LYS A 8 14.81 -16.60 5.16
C LYS A 8 14.35 -15.14 5.05
N PRO A 9 13.88 -14.68 3.87
CA PRO A 9 13.49 -13.28 3.70
C PRO A 9 12.34 -12.93 4.64
N ASN A 10 12.32 -11.70 5.13
CA ASN A 10 11.20 -11.15 5.88
C ASN A 10 10.05 -10.87 4.90
N SER A 11 9.30 -11.92 4.57
CA SER A 11 8.20 -11.83 3.60
C SER A 11 7.13 -10.82 4.01
N LEU A 12 6.99 -10.54 5.31
CA LEU A 12 6.09 -9.50 5.82
C LEU A 12 6.58 -8.10 5.47
N ALA A 13 7.90 -7.83 5.58
CA ALA A 13 8.49 -6.56 5.19
C ALA A 13 8.32 -6.31 3.69
N ILE A 14 8.62 -7.32 2.87
CA ILE A 14 8.47 -7.26 1.41
C ILE A 14 7.01 -7.04 1.02
N ALA A 15 6.08 -7.82 1.58
CA ALA A 15 4.65 -7.67 1.29
C ALA A 15 4.11 -6.30 1.73
N GLY A 16 4.52 -5.82 2.91
CA GLY A 16 4.17 -4.49 3.40
C GLY A 16 4.69 -3.38 2.48
N PHE A 17 5.93 -3.51 2.00
CA PHE A 17 6.53 -2.60 1.04
C PHE A 17 5.83 -2.59 -0.32
N LEU A 18 5.41 -3.74 -0.84
CA LEU A 18 4.77 -3.85 -2.16
C LEU A 18 3.30 -3.41 -2.17
N ALA A 19 2.60 -3.53 -1.05
CA ALA A 19 1.17 -3.19 -0.93
C ALA A 19 0.77 -1.80 -1.49
N PRO A 20 1.44 -0.67 -1.17
CA PRO A 20 1.07 0.63 -1.72
C PRO A 20 1.22 0.70 -3.24
N PHE A 21 2.21 0.02 -3.82
CA PHE A 21 2.37 -0.04 -5.28
C PHE A 21 1.27 -0.88 -5.94
N VAL A 22 0.85 -1.97 -5.30
CA VAL A 22 -0.30 -2.76 -5.76
C VAL A 22 -1.58 -1.92 -5.72
N ALA A 23 -1.80 -1.17 -4.63
CA ALA A 23 -2.94 -0.28 -4.50
C ALA A 23 -2.95 0.81 -5.59
N ALA A 24 -1.80 1.45 -5.85
CA ALA A 24 -1.66 2.41 -6.94
C ALA A 24 -1.84 1.78 -8.32
N GLY A 25 -1.26 0.60 -8.55
CA GLY A 25 -1.37 -0.11 -9.83
C GLY A 25 -2.81 -0.47 -10.15
N ILE A 26 -3.54 -1.03 -9.20
CA ILE A 26 -4.98 -1.35 -9.35
C ILE A 26 -5.77 -0.07 -9.62
N THR A 27 -5.55 0.98 -8.82
CA THR A 27 -6.25 2.27 -8.99
C THR A 27 -5.95 2.88 -10.37
N GLY A 28 -4.69 2.87 -10.79
CA GLY A 28 -4.26 3.39 -12.09
C GLY A 28 -4.84 2.61 -13.26
N LEU A 29 -4.84 1.28 -13.20
CA LEU A 29 -5.46 0.43 -14.22
C LEU A 29 -6.97 0.66 -14.33
N LEU A 30 -7.66 0.86 -13.20
CA LEU A 30 -9.09 1.18 -13.19
C LEU A 30 -9.37 2.55 -13.81
N LEU A 31 -8.55 3.56 -13.50
CA LEU A 31 -8.70 4.90 -14.07
C LEU A 31 -8.39 4.92 -15.57
N LEU A 32 -7.31 4.27 -16.01
CA LEU A 32 -6.90 4.24 -17.41
C LEU A 32 -7.81 3.36 -18.27
N GLY A 33 -8.29 2.24 -17.73
CA GLY A 33 -9.11 1.27 -18.46
C GLY A 33 -10.55 1.75 -18.74
N LEU A 34 -11.00 2.81 -18.08
CA LEU A 34 -12.38 3.29 -18.18
C LEU A 34 -12.57 4.62 -18.91
N GLY A 35 -11.50 5.30 -19.33
CA GLY A 35 -11.60 6.54 -20.09
C GLY A 35 -12.26 7.68 -19.31
N GLU A 36 -12.80 8.68 -20.04
CA GLU A 36 -13.37 9.92 -19.47
C GLU A 36 -14.72 9.72 -18.75
N ASP A 37 -15.37 8.56 -18.91
CA ASP A 37 -16.59 8.21 -18.18
C ASP A 37 -16.26 7.74 -16.76
N LEU A 38 -15.91 8.67 -15.87
CA LEU A 38 -15.58 8.43 -14.46
C LEU A 38 -16.82 8.16 -13.57
N LYS A 39 -17.96 7.77 -14.15
CA LYS A 39 -19.22 7.47 -13.43
C LYS A 39 -19.66 6.00 -13.27
N PRO A 40 -18.88 4.96 -13.59
CA PRO A 40 -19.30 3.61 -13.28
C PRO A 40 -19.07 3.38 -11.80
N PHE A 41 -20.17 3.27 -11.08
CA PHE A 41 -20.34 2.79 -9.71
C PHE A 41 -19.31 1.71 -9.28
N LYS A 42 -18.87 0.84 -10.21
CA LYS A 42 -17.84 -0.18 -9.98
C LYS A 42 -16.45 0.41 -9.65
N VAL A 43 -15.99 1.46 -10.33
CA VAL A 43 -14.71 2.12 -10.02
C VAL A 43 -14.75 2.74 -8.63
N SER A 44 -15.86 3.41 -8.29
CA SER A 44 -16.06 3.97 -6.96
C SER A 44 -16.06 2.88 -5.88
N ILE A 45 -16.73 1.75 -6.08
CA ILE A 45 -16.70 0.65 -5.10
C ILE A 45 -15.29 0.11 -4.91
N VAL A 46 -14.58 -0.22 -6.00
CA VAL A 46 -13.25 -0.82 -5.90
C VAL A 46 -12.27 0.16 -5.25
N TYR A 47 -12.30 1.43 -5.65
CA TYR A 47 -11.49 2.48 -5.05
C TYR A 47 -11.82 2.72 -3.57
N LEU A 48 -13.10 2.77 -3.20
CA LEU A 48 -13.53 3.04 -1.82
C LEU A 48 -13.35 1.85 -0.88
N THR A 49 -13.18 0.63 -1.39
CA THR A 49 -13.09 -0.59 -0.58
C THR A 49 -11.75 -1.31 -0.73
N ILE A 50 -11.33 -1.65 -1.94
CA ILE A 50 -10.15 -2.47 -2.18
C ILE A 50 -8.87 -1.67 -1.90
N THR A 51 -8.79 -0.43 -2.37
CA THR A 51 -7.61 0.44 -2.13
C THR A 51 -7.32 0.62 -0.63
N PRO A 52 -8.27 1.03 0.23
CA PRO A 52 -7.98 1.17 1.66
C PRO A 52 -7.69 -0.17 2.33
N LEU A 53 -8.35 -1.27 1.92
CA LEU A 53 -8.04 -2.60 2.48
C LEU A 53 -6.60 -3.04 2.18
N ILE A 54 -6.10 -2.80 0.97
CA ILE A 54 -4.72 -3.11 0.61
C ILE A 54 -3.75 -2.25 1.40
N LEU A 55 -3.98 -0.93 1.49
CA LEU A 55 -3.13 -0.01 2.24
C LEU A 55 -3.08 -0.33 3.73
N LEU A 56 -4.23 -0.64 4.34
CA LEU A 56 -4.30 -1.05 5.75
C LEU A 56 -3.59 -2.39 5.98
N THR A 57 -3.77 -3.35 5.06
CA THR A 57 -3.06 -4.63 5.13
C THR A 57 -1.55 -4.42 5.02
N GLY A 58 -1.10 -3.60 4.06
CA GLY A 58 0.31 -3.22 3.90
C GLY A 58 0.89 -2.58 5.15
N PHE A 59 0.18 -1.61 5.72
CA PHE A 59 0.56 -0.95 6.98
C PHE A 59 0.72 -1.94 8.14
N VAL A 60 -0.26 -2.84 8.34
CA VAL A 60 -0.20 -3.87 9.39
C VAL A 60 0.95 -4.84 9.16
N LEU A 61 1.20 -5.26 7.91
CA LEU A 61 2.31 -6.13 7.56
C LEU A 61 3.66 -5.46 7.84
N SER A 62 3.82 -4.19 7.48
CA SER A 62 5.01 -3.40 7.81
C SER A 62 5.23 -3.31 9.32
N LEU A 63 4.20 -3.02 10.12
CA LEU A 63 4.31 -3.00 11.58
C LEU A 63 4.72 -4.37 12.16
N LYS A 64 4.10 -5.45 11.69
CA LYS A 64 4.44 -6.82 12.12
C LYS A 64 5.84 -7.26 11.68
N SER A 65 6.39 -6.65 10.64
CA SER A 65 7.73 -6.98 10.16
C SER A 65 8.85 -6.36 10.99
N ILE A 66 8.61 -5.25 11.71
CA ILE A 66 9.64 -4.52 12.47
C ILE A 66 10.31 -5.38 13.55
N PRO A 67 9.59 -6.12 14.40
CA PRO A 67 10.23 -6.99 15.40
C PRO A 67 11.08 -8.11 14.79
N LEU A 68 10.81 -8.48 13.54
CA LEU A 68 11.52 -9.55 12.83
C LEU A 68 12.80 -9.05 12.13
N VAL A 69 13.05 -7.73 12.11
CA VAL A 69 14.21 -7.15 11.42
C VAL A 69 15.53 -7.62 12.02
N GLU A 70 15.59 -7.83 13.34
CA GLU A 70 16.79 -8.31 14.02
C GLU A 70 17.16 -9.75 13.63
N GLU A 71 16.14 -10.59 13.39
CA GLU A 71 16.33 -12.02 13.08
C GLU A 71 16.46 -12.29 11.57
N LEU A 72 15.63 -11.62 10.75
CA LEU A 72 15.47 -11.89 9.31
C LEU A 72 16.06 -10.81 8.41
N GLY A 73 16.48 -9.66 8.95
CA GLY A 73 16.98 -8.54 8.16
C GLY A 73 15.87 -7.72 7.48
N ASP A 74 16.12 -7.26 6.25
CA ASP A 74 15.17 -6.48 5.42
C ASP A 74 14.69 -5.17 6.07
N LYS A 75 15.60 -4.50 6.79
CA LYS A 75 15.37 -3.21 7.44
C LYS A 75 14.77 -2.18 6.48
N ASP A 76 15.34 -2.06 5.29
CA ASP A 76 14.91 -1.08 4.30
C ASP A 76 13.47 -1.35 3.85
N TYR A 77 13.10 -2.61 3.59
CA TYR A 77 11.72 -2.97 3.26
C TYR A 77 10.74 -2.69 4.41
N ALA A 78 11.13 -3.00 5.66
CA ALA A 78 10.26 -2.80 6.82
C ALA A 78 9.94 -1.30 7.04
N TYR A 79 10.98 -0.46 7.10
CA TYR A 79 10.81 0.97 7.38
C TYR A 79 10.32 1.75 6.16
N SER A 80 10.86 1.51 4.97
CA SER A 80 10.36 2.16 3.76
C SER A 80 8.92 1.73 3.46
N GLY A 81 8.59 0.45 3.67
CA GLY A 81 7.21 -0.03 3.54
C GLY A 81 6.26 0.68 4.49
N LEU A 82 6.64 0.85 5.77
CA LEU A 82 5.83 1.60 6.72
C LEU A 82 5.59 3.04 6.26
N ILE A 83 6.66 3.75 5.89
CA ILE A 83 6.58 5.16 5.44
C ILE A 83 5.74 5.28 4.17
N LEU A 84 5.90 4.39 3.20
CA LEU A 84 5.12 4.39 1.95
C LEU A 84 3.64 4.15 2.21
N ASN A 85 3.28 3.19 3.07
CA ASN A 85 1.88 2.97 3.43
C ASN A 85 1.28 4.20 4.12
N ILE A 86 2.01 4.85 5.03
CA ILE A 86 1.56 6.11 5.67
C ILE A 86 1.35 7.19 4.61
N LEU A 87 2.32 7.40 3.72
CA LEU A 87 2.22 8.39 2.65
C LEU A 87 1.00 8.14 1.76
N PHE A 88 0.80 6.90 1.33
CA PHE A 88 -0.30 6.53 0.45
C PHE A 88 -1.66 6.60 1.16
N LEU A 89 -1.73 6.28 2.46
CA LEU A 89 -2.93 6.51 3.27
C LEU A 89 -3.26 8.00 3.36
N ILE A 90 -2.26 8.87 3.57
CA ILE A 90 -2.48 10.33 3.56
C ILE A 90 -3.01 10.77 2.20
N VAL A 91 -2.36 10.37 1.10
CA VAL A 91 -2.81 10.68 -0.26
C VAL A 91 -4.24 10.21 -0.49
N TYR A 92 -4.56 8.97 -0.08
CA TYR A 92 -5.90 8.40 -0.21
C TYR A 92 -6.94 9.18 0.61
N VAL A 93 -6.63 9.54 1.86
CA VAL A 93 -7.54 10.35 2.68
C VAL A 93 -7.75 11.74 2.06
N THR A 94 -6.69 12.38 1.57
CA THR A 94 -6.79 13.67 0.88
C THR A 94 -7.63 13.58 -0.38
N SER A 95 -7.49 12.51 -1.17
CA SER A 95 -8.32 12.33 -2.36
C SER A 95 -9.79 12.03 -2.02
N LEU A 96 -10.07 11.32 -0.92
CA LEU A 96 -11.45 11.19 -0.41
C LEU A 96 -12.04 12.54 0.00
N ILE A 97 -11.27 13.37 0.72
CA ILE A 97 -11.71 14.71 1.10
C ILE A 97 -12.04 15.52 -0.16
N TYR A 98 -11.17 15.48 -1.18
CA TYR A 98 -11.43 16.17 -2.45
C TYR A 98 -12.67 15.62 -3.16
N PHE A 99 -12.84 14.30 -3.21
CA PHE A 99 -13.97 13.65 -3.87
C PHE A 99 -15.32 13.98 -3.21
N PHE A 100 -15.37 14.06 -1.88
CA PHE A 100 -16.58 14.37 -1.12
C PHE A 100 -16.74 15.86 -0.78
N SER A 101 -15.74 16.70 -1.06
CA SER A 101 -15.86 18.14 -0.87
C SER A 101 -16.95 18.68 -1.78
N PRO A 102 -17.87 19.52 -1.25
CA PRO A 102 -18.81 20.25 -2.08
C PRO A 102 -18.05 21.02 -3.16
N GLN A 103 -18.35 20.72 -4.42
CA GLN A 103 -17.90 21.51 -5.57
C GLN A 103 -18.85 22.72 -5.63
N ASN A 104 -18.47 23.84 -5.01
CA ASN A 104 -19.20 25.11 -5.14
C ASN A 104 -18.92 25.76 -6.50
#